data_AF-A0A935WD77-F1
#
_entry.id   AF-A0A935WD77-F1
#
_cell.length_a   1.000
_cell.length_b   1.000
_cell.length_c   1.000
_cell.angle_alpha   90.00
_cell.angle_beta   90.00
_cell.angle_gamma   90.00
#
_symmetry.space_group_name_H-M   'P 1'
#
loop_
_entity.id
_entity.type
_entity.pdbx_description
1 polymer ?
#
loop_
_entity_poly.entity_id
_entity_poly.type
_entity_poly.pdbx_seq_one_letter_code
_entity_poly.pdbx_strand_id
1 'polypeptide(L)'
;MRLLDRYLLRQFLSPLVFAFMAMTSIMLLNQIARRFGALVGKGLPWSVIGEVFLLCLPFIIAMTLPMAVLVAMLYTFSHLAADSEITAMRASGLSVAQLVRPMVVAGLLITGLNFWFTDQVLPESNARLRNLLINIQRKKPTLEMREQVINEIPPSGLFLRASRIDASSGRLRSVTIYDMAGTDSRRVIYADSGVMGFANEGTDLQLKLWSGAIHAFKQTDDALLQVTGFTTNTILVKDVSNRLDLEANDGVRGDREMSTCEMMEVVRGAQHEVALARDRRTAAAERDVRSLLALPAAGARARPAMEPLPRYCLAFRALARRLGTDSAAADTQATSYDDILAQPAPAPEPLPQAEFAKPRPGSEPLDRPLRTRLRNELSPEDSAELAAPRRAPMALPTWAEVASARDEIKASTNRGNQYLVEVHKKWAISVACLVFAIVGIPMALRFPRGGMGLVIGGGLAVFAVYYVGLIAGEGLGNKAVVPPWVAMWAPNMIFASAGLIGLIRVNKEAGSTRGGDLAELWDGLKTRLRRRKKA
;
A
#
# COMPACT_ATOMS: atom_id res chain seq x y z
N MET A 1 -12.34 42.35 2.48
CA MET A 1 -11.45 42.11 1.33
C MET A 1 -11.39 43.38 0.51
N ARG A 2 -10.20 43.80 0.05
CA ARG A 2 -10.09 44.97 -0.85
C ARG A 2 -10.63 44.58 -2.24
N LEU A 3 -11.00 45.57 -3.06
CA LEU A 3 -11.54 45.33 -4.42
C LEU A 3 -10.58 44.48 -5.27
N LEU A 4 -9.27 44.76 -5.16
CA LEU A 4 -8.21 44.04 -5.86
C LEU A 4 -8.11 42.57 -5.44
N ASP A 5 -8.24 42.27 -4.14
CA ASP A 5 -8.19 40.89 -3.65
C ASP A 5 -9.30 40.05 -4.29
N ARG A 6 -10.52 40.62 -4.36
CA ARG A 6 -11.68 39.98 -4.97
C ARG A 6 -11.50 39.80 -6.48
N TYR A 7 -10.91 40.79 -7.15
CA TYR A 7 -10.61 40.71 -8.57
C TYR A 7 -9.64 39.56 -8.88
N LEU A 8 -8.51 39.50 -8.17
CA LEU A 8 -7.51 38.43 -8.35
C LEU A 8 -8.08 37.05 -8.03
N LEU A 9 -8.88 36.92 -6.96
CA LEU A 9 -9.53 35.65 -6.61
C LEU A 9 -10.53 35.19 -7.67
N ARG A 10 -11.29 36.12 -8.25
CA ARG A 10 -12.24 35.81 -9.33
C ARG A 10 -11.50 35.36 -10.59
N GLN A 11 -10.39 36.01 -10.92
CA GLN A 11 -9.55 35.64 -12.06
C GLN A 11 -8.87 34.28 -11.88
N PHE A 12 -8.53 33.93 -10.64
CA PHE A 12 -7.95 32.62 -10.29
C PHE A 12 -8.98 31.47 -10.29
N LEU A 13 -10.21 31.72 -9.82
CA LEU A 13 -11.20 30.67 -9.58
C LEU A 13 -11.68 30.00 -10.88
N SER A 14 -11.88 30.76 -11.95
CA SER A 14 -12.35 30.20 -13.24
C SER A 14 -11.33 29.23 -13.87
N PRO A 15 -10.04 29.60 -14.03
CA PRO A 15 -8.99 28.68 -14.46
C PRO A 15 -8.80 27.49 -13.53
N LEU A 16 -8.96 27.67 -12.22
CA LEU A 16 -8.87 26.57 -11.24
C LEU A 16 -9.94 25.50 -11.49
N VAL A 17 -11.20 25.91 -11.58
CA VAL A 17 -12.31 24.99 -11.81
C VAL A 17 -12.15 24.30 -13.17
N PHE A 18 -11.78 25.05 -14.21
CA PHE A 18 -11.56 24.49 -15.54
C PHE A 18 -10.42 23.45 -15.54
N ALA A 19 -9.25 23.80 -14.99
CA ALA A 19 -8.10 22.89 -14.94
C ALA A 19 -8.41 21.64 -14.10
N PHE A 20 -9.09 21.82 -12.97
CA PHE A 20 -9.50 20.73 -12.10
C PHE A 20 -10.46 19.76 -12.79
N MET A 21 -11.50 20.27 -13.46
CA MET A 21 -12.47 19.44 -14.20
C MET A 21 -11.81 18.74 -15.38
N ALA A 22 -10.96 19.44 -16.15
CA ALA A 22 -10.25 18.86 -17.28
C ALA A 22 -9.32 17.72 -16.84
N MET A 23 -8.50 17.95 -15.81
CA MET A 23 -7.58 16.93 -15.28
C MET A 23 -8.33 15.74 -14.65
N THR A 24 -9.40 16.02 -13.89
CA THR A 24 -10.24 14.98 -13.30
C THR A 24 -10.89 14.11 -14.37
N SER A 25 -11.40 14.71 -15.45
CA SER A 25 -11.97 13.98 -16.59
C SER A 25 -10.93 13.07 -17.27
N ILE A 26 -9.75 13.60 -17.58
CA ILE A 26 -8.66 12.82 -18.21
C ILE A 26 -8.22 11.66 -17.30
N MET A 27 -8.08 11.89 -15.99
CA MET A 27 -7.70 10.84 -15.05
C MET A 27 -8.81 9.80 -14.84
N LEU A 28 -10.08 10.21 -14.84
CA LEU A 28 -11.23 9.31 -14.75
C LEU A 28 -11.28 8.38 -15.97
N LEU A 29 -11.08 8.92 -17.17
CA LEU A 29 -11.02 8.12 -18.40
C LEU A 29 -9.88 7.09 -18.33
N ASN A 30 -8.70 7.47 -17.84
CA ASN A 30 -7.58 6.56 -17.62
C ASN A 30 -7.93 5.46 -16.60
N GLN A 31 -8.64 5.77 -15.52
CA GLN A 31 -9.09 4.78 -14.53
C GLN A 31 -10.14 3.82 -15.09
N ILE A 32 -11.07 4.33 -15.89
CA ILE A 32 -12.03 3.51 -16.64
C ILE A 32 -11.26 2.55 -17.54
N ALA A 33 -10.39 3.05 -18.41
CA ALA A 33 -9.63 2.23 -19.35
C ALA A 33 -8.82 1.11 -18.65
N ARG A 34 -8.19 1.40 -17.51
CA ARG A 34 -7.37 0.42 -16.77
C ARG A 34 -8.19 -0.67 -16.07
N ARG A 35 -9.42 -0.37 -15.66
CA ARG A 35 -10.24 -1.28 -14.82
C ARG A 35 -11.39 -1.93 -15.59
N PHE A 36 -11.79 -1.36 -16.71
CA PHE A 36 -12.94 -1.80 -17.50
C PHE A 36 -12.87 -3.28 -17.88
N GLY A 37 -11.69 -3.75 -18.32
CA GLY A 37 -11.49 -5.16 -18.69
C GLY A 37 -11.73 -6.16 -17.53
N ALA A 38 -11.56 -5.73 -16.28
CA ALA A 38 -11.80 -6.58 -15.11
C ALA A 38 -13.26 -6.60 -14.63
N LEU A 39 -14.09 -5.70 -15.15
CA LEU A 39 -15.50 -5.51 -14.77
C LEU A 39 -16.45 -6.07 -15.85
N VAL A 40 -16.06 -5.92 -17.13
CA VAL A 40 -16.84 -6.38 -18.28
C VAL A 40 -16.79 -7.90 -18.40
N GLY A 41 -17.91 -8.50 -18.81
CA GLY A 41 -18.05 -9.95 -18.96
C GLY A 41 -18.44 -10.70 -17.68
N LYS A 42 -18.48 -10.03 -16.52
CA LYS A 42 -18.83 -10.64 -15.22
C LYS A 42 -20.33 -10.60 -14.86
N GLY A 43 -21.18 -10.17 -15.79
CA GLY A 43 -22.63 -10.02 -15.56
C GLY A 43 -22.96 -9.13 -14.36
N LEU A 44 -22.21 -8.04 -14.14
CA LEU A 44 -22.43 -7.11 -13.04
C LEU A 44 -23.54 -6.10 -13.41
N PRO A 45 -24.42 -5.72 -12.46
CA PRO A 45 -25.34 -4.62 -12.65
C PRO A 45 -24.60 -3.31 -12.96
N TRP A 46 -25.18 -2.47 -13.82
CA TRP A 46 -24.60 -1.16 -14.17
C TRP A 46 -24.43 -0.23 -12.96
N SER A 47 -25.28 -0.37 -11.93
CA SER A 47 -25.16 0.38 -10.67
C SER A 47 -23.84 0.08 -9.95
N VAL A 48 -23.45 -1.20 -9.88
CA VAL A 48 -22.19 -1.64 -9.24
C VAL A 48 -20.98 -1.11 -9.99
N ILE A 49 -21.04 -1.12 -11.33
CA ILE A 49 -19.98 -0.55 -12.18
C ILE A 49 -19.85 0.97 -11.94
N GLY A 50 -20.98 1.67 -11.89
CA GLY A 50 -21.02 3.10 -11.58
C GLY A 50 -20.45 3.41 -10.19
N GLU A 51 -20.79 2.62 -9.18
CA GLU A 51 -20.30 2.76 -7.81
C GLU A 51 -18.78 2.60 -7.71
N VAL A 52 -18.18 1.62 -8.41
CA VAL A 52 -16.72 1.44 -8.48
C VAL A 52 -16.03 2.71 -8.97
N PHE A 53 -16.56 3.34 -10.03
CA PHE A 53 -15.97 4.57 -10.58
C PHE A 53 -16.25 5.80 -9.72
N LEU A 54 -17.43 5.89 -9.09
CA LEU A 54 -17.74 6.95 -8.14
C LEU A 54 -16.80 6.90 -6.93
N LEU A 55 -16.51 5.71 -6.41
CA LEU A 55 -15.54 5.50 -5.32
C LEU A 55 -14.09 5.76 -5.74
N CYS A 56 -13.78 5.82 -7.04
CA CYS A 56 -12.47 6.26 -7.54
C CYS A 56 -12.33 7.78 -7.58
N LEU A 57 -13.43 8.56 -7.61
CA LEU A 57 -13.38 10.02 -7.72
C LEU A 57 -12.59 10.68 -6.59
N PRO A 58 -12.74 10.29 -5.30
CA PRO A 58 -11.97 10.93 -4.22
C PRO A 58 -10.47 10.80 -4.40
N PHE A 59 -9.98 9.65 -4.87
CA PHE A 59 -8.56 9.49 -5.18
C PHE A 59 -8.11 10.43 -6.32
N ILE A 60 -8.91 10.53 -7.38
CA ILE A 60 -8.61 11.41 -8.53
C ILE A 60 -8.60 12.88 -8.09
N ILE A 61 -9.59 13.30 -7.32
CA ILE A 61 -9.72 14.68 -6.82
C ILE A 61 -8.50 15.07 -5.98
N ALA A 62 -8.10 14.22 -5.02
CA ALA A 62 -6.97 14.49 -4.14
C ALA A 62 -5.65 14.65 -4.91
N MET A 63 -5.45 13.90 -6.00
CA MET A 63 -4.24 13.96 -6.82
C MET A 63 -4.24 15.08 -7.85
N THR A 64 -5.41 15.46 -8.37
CA THR A 64 -5.53 16.50 -9.42
C THR A 64 -5.56 17.91 -8.86
N LEU A 65 -5.99 18.09 -7.61
CA LEU A 65 -6.13 19.42 -7.00
C LEU A 65 -4.82 20.23 -6.96
N PRO A 66 -3.66 19.70 -6.51
CA PRO A 66 -2.40 20.45 -6.55
C PRO A 66 -2.02 20.88 -7.97
N MET A 67 -2.21 19.99 -8.96
CA MET A 67 -1.91 20.27 -10.36
C MET A 67 -2.80 21.38 -10.92
N ALA A 68 -4.10 21.34 -10.60
CA ALA A 68 -5.05 22.36 -11.01
C ALA A 68 -4.68 23.73 -10.43
N VAL A 69 -4.26 23.78 -9.16
CA VAL A 69 -3.77 25.02 -8.52
C VAL A 69 -2.56 25.58 -9.25
N LEU A 70 -1.58 24.75 -9.60
CA LEU A 70 -0.40 25.19 -10.34
C LEU A 70 -0.78 25.81 -11.69
N VAL A 71 -1.57 25.09 -12.49
CA VAL A 71 -2.01 25.54 -13.82
C VAL A 71 -2.82 26.82 -13.72
N ALA A 72 -3.73 26.92 -12.75
CA ALA A 72 -4.54 28.10 -12.54
C ALA A 72 -3.71 29.33 -12.13
N MET A 73 -2.73 29.15 -11.26
CA MET A 73 -1.80 30.23 -10.87
C MET A 73 -0.95 30.69 -12.06
N LEU A 74 -0.42 29.74 -12.83
CA LEU A 74 0.35 30.05 -14.03
C LEU A 74 -0.48 30.81 -15.05
N TYR A 75 -1.68 30.32 -15.34
CA TYR A 75 -2.60 30.96 -16.28
C TYR A 75 -2.97 32.38 -15.82
N THR A 76 -3.40 32.54 -14.58
CA THR A 76 -3.87 33.82 -14.03
C THR A 76 -2.79 34.88 -14.09
N PHE A 77 -1.59 34.59 -13.57
CA PHE A 77 -0.50 35.56 -13.56
C PHE A 77 0.12 35.78 -14.93
N SER A 78 0.14 34.75 -15.80
CA SER A 78 0.61 34.92 -17.18
C SER A 78 -0.33 35.83 -17.97
N HIS A 79 -1.65 35.69 -17.80
CA HIS A 79 -2.63 36.49 -18.53
C HIS A 79 -2.65 37.93 -18.03
N LEU A 80 -2.72 38.15 -16.72
CA LEU A 80 -2.63 39.48 -16.12
C LEU A 80 -1.31 40.20 -16.47
N ALA A 81 -0.21 39.47 -16.64
CA ALA A 81 1.05 40.06 -17.07
C ALA A 81 1.08 40.35 -18.59
N ALA A 82 0.49 39.48 -19.42
CA ALA A 82 0.35 39.68 -20.86
C ALA A 82 -0.48 40.93 -21.17
N ASP A 83 -1.58 41.11 -20.46
CA ASP A 83 -2.51 42.24 -20.60
C ASP A 83 -2.01 43.53 -19.93
N SER A 84 -0.77 43.50 -19.43
CA SER A 84 -0.13 44.64 -18.75
C SER A 84 -0.83 45.13 -17.47
N GLU A 85 -1.78 44.38 -16.93
CA GLU A 85 -2.48 44.73 -15.68
C GLU A 85 -1.51 44.72 -14.48
N ILE A 86 -0.61 43.74 -14.43
CA ILE A 86 0.41 43.66 -13.36
C ILE A 86 1.38 44.83 -13.44
N THR A 87 1.75 45.24 -14.66
CA THR A 87 2.59 46.42 -14.88
C THR A 87 1.89 47.69 -14.41
N ALA A 88 0.61 47.86 -14.73
CA ALA A 88 -0.20 49.01 -14.31
C ALA A 88 -0.40 49.06 -12.78
N MET A 89 -0.69 47.92 -12.15
CA MET A 89 -0.79 47.80 -10.70
C MET A 89 0.51 48.22 -10.00
N ARG A 90 1.66 47.74 -10.49
CA ARG A 90 2.96 48.08 -9.93
C ARG A 90 3.33 49.55 -10.16
N ALA A 91 3.00 50.12 -11.33
CA ALA A 91 3.19 51.54 -11.61
C ALA A 91 2.37 52.43 -10.66
N SER A 92 1.24 51.93 -10.16
CA SER A 92 0.39 52.59 -9.16
C SER A 92 0.91 52.44 -7.72
N GLY A 93 2.13 51.92 -7.53
CA GLY A 93 2.77 51.75 -6.22
C GLY A 93 2.36 50.46 -5.47
N LEU A 94 1.65 49.53 -6.10
CA LEU A 94 1.32 48.24 -5.47
C LEU A 94 2.54 47.32 -5.45
N SER A 95 2.86 46.83 -4.26
CA SER A 95 3.96 45.87 -4.06
C SER A 95 3.56 44.46 -4.53
N VAL A 96 4.53 43.67 -5.01
CA VAL A 96 4.29 42.27 -5.43
C VAL A 96 3.72 41.44 -4.28
N ALA A 97 4.13 41.70 -3.05
CA ALA A 97 3.62 41.02 -1.86
C ALA A 97 2.11 41.24 -1.65
N GLN A 98 1.58 42.41 -2.00
CA GLN A 98 0.14 42.69 -1.92
C GLN A 98 -0.65 41.92 -2.98
N LEU A 99 -0.10 41.74 -4.18
CA LEU A 99 -0.72 40.91 -5.23
C LEU A 99 -0.69 39.42 -4.85
N VAL A 100 0.40 38.95 -4.21
CA VAL A 100 0.59 37.55 -3.84
C VAL A 100 -0.24 37.14 -2.61
N ARG A 101 -0.46 38.05 -1.66
CA ARG A 101 -1.17 37.77 -0.39
C ARG A 101 -2.52 37.07 -0.56
N PRO A 102 -3.49 37.57 -1.37
CA PRO A 102 -4.78 36.90 -1.52
C PRO A 102 -4.65 35.49 -2.13
N MET A 103 -3.65 35.27 -2.97
CA MET A 103 -3.39 33.98 -3.61
C MET A 103 -2.78 32.97 -2.63
N VAL A 104 -1.88 33.41 -1.75
CA VAL A 104 -1.34 32.57 -0.67
C VAL A 104 -2.43 32.18 0.33
N VAL A 105 -3.32 33.12 0.67
CA VAL A 105 -4.49 32.82 1.53
C VAL A 105 -5.41 31.81 0.86
N ALA A 106 -5.70 31.96 -0.44
CA ALA A 106 -6.47 30.96 -1.19
C ALA A 106 -5.77 29.59 -1.21
N GLY A 107 -4.46 29.55 -1.46
CA GLY A 107 -3.66 28.32 -1.41
C GLY A 107 -3.71 27.63 -0.04
N LEU A 108 -3.63 28.40 1.05
CA LEU A 108 -3.75 27.88 2.42
C LEU A 108 -5.13 27.26 2.67
N LEU A 109 -6.20 27.93 2.23
CA LEU A 109 -7.57 27.41 2.34
C LEU A 109 -7.75 26.12 1.54
N ILE A 110 -7.22 26.07 0.30
CA ILE A 110 -7.27 24.88 -0.55
C ILE A 110 -6.46 23.73 0.08
N THR A 111 -5.28 24.00 0.65
CA THR A 111 -4.49 23.00 1.39
C THR A 111 -5.27 22.45 2.59
N GLY A 112 -5.93 23.30 3.38
CA GLY A 112 -6.74 22.86 4.51
C GLY A 112 -7.92 21.97 4.09
N LEU A 113 -8.62 22.36 3.02
CA LEU A 113 -9.70 21.56 2.43
C LEU A 113 -9.18 20.21 1.90
N ASN A 114 -8.04 20.21 1.19
CA ASN A 114 -7.46 18.99 0.65
C ASN A 114 -6.99 18.04 1.76
N PHE A 115 -6.42 18.58 2.83
CA PHE A 115 -5.99 17.79 3.98
C PHE A 115 -7.19 17.07 4.60
N TRP A 116 -8.27 17.81 4.88
CA TRP A 116 -9.51 17.22 5.40
C TRP A 116 -10.07 16.14 4.46
N PHE A 117 -10.09 16.41 3.15
CA PHE A 117 -10.58 15.47 2.15
C PHE A 117 -9.73 14.19 2.06
N THR A 118 -8.40 14.34 2.08
CA THR A 118 -7.42 13.24 1.99
C THR A 118 -7.41 12.39 3.27
N ASP A 119 -7.74 12.97 4.42
CA ASP A 119 -7.75 12.27 5.70
C ASP A 119 -9.10 11.59 6.00
N GLN A 120 -10.22 12.22 5.64
CA GLN A 120 -11.55 11.73 6.00
C GLN A 120 -12.27 11.00 4.87
N VAL A 121 -12.29 11.59 3.67
CA VAL A 121 -13.11 11.08 2.57
C VAL A 121 -12.37 9.98 1.82
N LEU A 122 -11.08 10.18 1.58
CA LEU A 122 -10.26 9.27 0.78
C LEU A 122 -10.12 7.86 1.39
N PRO A 123 -9.77 7.68 2.69
CA PRO A 123 -9.55 6.34 3.23
C PRO A 123 -10.82 5.51 3.26
N GLU A 124 -11.94 6.12 3.67
CA GLU A 124 -13.26 5.48 3.69
C GLU A 124 -13.70 5.06 2.28
N SER A 125 -13.49 5.92 1.28
CA SER A 125 -13.80 5.60 -0.12
C SER A 125 -12.94 4.45 -0.64
N ASN A 126 -11.65 4.43 -0.28
CA ASN A 126 -10.74 3.34 -0.65
C ASN A 126 -11.12 2.01 0.02
N ALA A 127 -11.54 2.04 1.30
CA ALA A 127 -11.97 0.85 2.03
C ALA A 127 -13.21 0.22 1.38
N ARG A 128 -14.22 1.05 1.08
CA ARG A 128 -15.42 0.63 0.35
C ARG A 128 -15.09 0.11 -1.04
N LEU A 129 -14.21 0.80 -1.77
CA LEU A 129 -13.76 0.38 -3.10
C LEU A 129 -13.06 -0.98 -3.06
N ARG A 130 -12.15 -1.21 -2.10
CA ARG A 130 -11.48 -2.51 -1.94
C ARG A 130 -12.48 -3.60 -1.64
N ASN A 131 -13.39 -3.39 -0.68
CA ASN A 131 -14.40 -4.40 -0.32
C ASN A 131 -15.28 -4.74 -1.51
N LEU A 132 -15.73 -3.74 -2.26
CA LEU A 132 -16.51 -3.94 -3.47
C LEU A 132 -15.72 -4.71 -4.54
N LEU A 133 -14.44 -4.37 -4.76
CA LEU A 133 -13.59 -5.07 -5.72
C LEU A 133 -13.32 -6.53 -5.31
N ILE A 134 -13.11 -6.79 -4.01
CA ILE A 134 -12.95 -8.15 -3.49
C ILE A 134 -14.23 -8.95 -3.71
N ASN A 135 -15.40 -8.36 -3.43
CA ASN A 135 -16.68 -9.03 -3.66
C ASN A 135 -16.92 -9.30 -5.16
N ILE A 136 -16.53 -8.37 -6.04
CA ILE A 136 -16.55 -8.57 -7.50
C ILE A 136 -15.55 -9.63 -7.98
N GLN A 137 -14.39 -9.75 -7.33
CA GLN A 137 -13.39 -10.78 -7.64
C GLN A 137 -13.83 -12.17 -7.14
N ARG A 138 -14.51 -12.23 -5.99
CA ARG A 138 -15.09 -13.45 -5.43
C ARG A 138 -16.33 -13.90 -6.16
N LYS A 139 -17.07 -12.98 -6.81
CA LYS A 139 -18.07 -13.35 -7.81
C LYS A 139 -17.35 -14.14 -8.89
N LYS A 140 -17.53 -15.47 -8.87
CA LYS A 140 -16.94 -16.36 -9.87
C LYS A 140 -17.38 -15.80 -11.23
N PRO A 141 -16.46 -15.68 -12.21
CA PRO A 141 -16.84 -15.35 -13.57
C PRO A 141 -18.05 -16.19 -13.91
N THR A 142 -19.10 -15.59 -14.46
CA THR A 142 -20.25 -16.33 -15.01
C THR A 142 -19.68 -17.59 -15.65
N LEU A 143 -20.10 -18.78 -15.21
CA LEU A 143 -19.66 -20.04 -15.81
C LEU A 143 -19.98 -19.95 -17.30
N GLU A 144 -19.04 -19.43 -18.10
CA GLU A 144 -19.12 -19.35 -19.55
C GLU A 144 -18.89 -20.78 -20.03
N MET A 145 -19.93 -21.60 -19.89
CA MET A 145 -19.87 -22.95 -20.39
C MET A 145 -19.89 -22.90 -21.90
N ARG A 146 -18.75 -23.22 -22.51
CA ARG A 146 -18.59 -23.25 -23.95
C ARG A 146 -19.08 -24.59 -24.46
N GLU A 147 -19.91 -24.56 -25.51
CA GLU A 147 -20.37 -25.77 -26.19
C GLU A 147 -19.18 -26.55 -26.76
N GLN A 148 -19.30 -27.88 -26.78
CA GLN A 148 -18.31 -28.81 -27.32
C GLN A 148 -16.93 -28.83 -26.64
N VAL A 149 -16.69 -27.93 -25.68
CA VAL A 149 -15.47 -27.83 -24.88
C VAL A 149 -15.71 -28.41 -23.48
N ILE A 150 -14.64 -28.91 -22.85
CA ILE A 150 -14.67 -29.35 -21.46
C ILE A 150 -14.58 -28.09 -20.57
N ASN A 151 -15.63 -27.83 -19.80
CA ASN A 151 -15.71 -26.71 -18.86
C ASN A 151 -15.41 -27.21 -17.45
N GLU A 152 -14.56 -26.51 -16.71
CA GLU A 152 -14.31 -26.81 -15.30
C GLU A 152 -15.37 -26.15 -14.41
N ILE A 153 -15.79 -26.84 -13.35
CA ILE A 153 -16.72 -26.32 -12.32
C ILE A 153 -15.95 -26.27 -10.97
N PRO A 154 -15.27 -25.15 -10.65
CA PRO A 154 -14.60 -24.98 -9.36
C PRO A 154 -15.59 -24.72 -8.21
N PRO A 155 -15.36 -25.21 -6.98
CA PRO A 155 -14.12 -25.82 -6.49
C PRO A 155 -14.13 -27.36 -6.51
N SER A 156 -15.15 -27.99 -7.09
CA SER A 156 -15.43 -29.42 -6.90
C SER A 156 -14.60 -30.38 -7.73
N GLY A 157 -13.68 -29.92 -8.60
CA GLY A 157 -12.91 -30.82 -9.48
C GLY A 157 -13.77 -31.58 -10.51
N LEU A 158 -14.95 -31.04 -10.82
CA LEU A 158 -15.89 -31.57 -11.80
C LEU A 158 -15.66 -30.88 -13.15
N PHE A 159 -15.58 -31.66 -14.21
CA PHE A 159 -15.50 -31.14 -15.58
C PHE A 159 -16.73 -31.55 -16.36
N LEU A 160 -17.38 -30.59 -17.02
CA LEU A 160 -18.60 -30.80 -17.79
C LEU A 160 -18.38 -30.45 -19.25
N ARG A 161 -18.71 -31.41 -20.12
CA ARG A 161 -18.81 -31.21 -21.56
C ARG A 161 -20.25 -31.45 -21.99
N ALA A 162 -20.78 -30.59 -22.85
CA ALA A 162 -22.07 -30.78 -23.49
C ALA A 162 -21.96 -30.44 -24.99
N SER A 163 -22.75 -31.14 -25.81
CA SER A 163 -22.77 -30.89 -27.26
C SER A 163 -23.46 -29.56 -27.60
N ARG A 164 -24.53 -29.24 -26.86
CA ARG A 164 -25.33 -28.01 -26.97
C ARG A 164 -25.72 -27.53 -25.58
N ILE A 165 -25.62 -26.23 -25.34
CA ILE A 165 -25.92 -25.56 -24.08
C ILE A 165 -26.82 -24.37 -24.38
N ASP A 166 -28.08 -24.46 -23.97
CA ASP A 166 -28.98 -23.30 -24.02
C ASP A 166 -28.84 -22.48 -22.74
N ALA A 167 -28.08 -21.37 -22.83
CA ALA A 167 -27.82 -20.48 -21.70
C ALA A 167 -29.08 -19.81 -21.13
N SER A 168 -30.17 -19.73 -21.90
CA SER A 168 -31.42 -19.08 -21.47
C SER A 168 -32.33 -20.01 -20.67
N SER A 169 -32.39 -21.30 -21.04
CA SER A 169 -33.23 -22.30 -20.39
C SER A 169 -32.46 -23.26 -19.47
N GLY A 170 -31.12 -23.18 -19.46
CA GLY A 170 -30.25 -24.08 -18.73
C GLY A 170 -30.23 -25.50 -19.30
N ARG A 171 -30.80 -25.75 -20.49
CA ARG A 171 -30.88 -27.10 -21.07
C ARG A 171 -29.56 -27.52 -21.69
N LEU A 172 -29.16 -28.76 -21.41
CA LEU A 172 -27.94 -29.40 -21.89
C LEU A 172 -28.32 -30.63 -22.71
N ARG A 173 -27.60 -30.86 -23.81
CA ARG A 173 -27.69 -32.10 -24.60
C ARG A 173 -26.35 -32.81 -24.69
N SER A 174 -26.41 -34.15 -24.69
CA SER A 174 -25.27 -35.06 -24.74
C SER A 174 -24.19 -34.64 -23.75
N VAL A 175 -24.51 -34.79 -22.46
CA VAL A 175 -23.69 -34.32 -21.35
C VAL A 175 -22.72 -35.42 -20.95
N THR A 176 -21.45 -35.06 -20.81
CA THR A 176 -20.41 -35.88 -20.20
C THR A 176 -19.82 -35.12 -19.03
N ILE A 177 -19.88 -35.70 -17.85
CA ILE A 177 -19.28 -35.13 -16.64
C ILE A 177 -18.15 -36.04 -16.18
N TYR A 178 -16.97 -35.47 -16.02
CA TYR A 178 -15.82 -36.12 -15.42
C TYR A 178 -15.71 -35.64 -13.98
N ASP A 179 -15.84 -36.56 -13.04
CA ASP A 179 -15.58 -36.27 -11.64
C ASP A 179 -14.23 -36.85 -11.24
N MET A 180 -13.30 -35.94 -11.02
CA MET A 180 -11.92 -36.23 -10.67
C MET A 180 -11.63 -35.86 -9.19
N ALA A 181 -12.66 -35.52 -8.41
CA ALA A 181 -12.52 -35.03 -7.04
C ALA A 181 -12.18 -36.12 -6.03
N GLY A 182 -12.61 -37.36 -6.30
CA GLY A 182 -12.38 -38.51 -5.41
C GLY A 182 -10.95 -39.04 -5.51
N THR A 183 -10.31 -39.27 -4.36
CA THR A 183 -8.97 -39.87 -4.26
C THR A 183 -8.93 -41.38 -4.48
N ASP A 184 -10.05 -42.10 -4.27
CA ASP A 184 -10.12 -43.58 -4.37
C ASP A 184 -10.93 -44.06 -5.59
N SER A 185 -11.83 -43.21 -6.10
CA SER A 185 -12.68 -43.55 -7.26
C SER A 185 -12.88 -42.36 -8.19
N ARG A 186 -12.65 -42.58 -9.48
CA ARG A 186 -12.96 -41.62 -10.56
C ARG A 186 -14.23 -42.05 -11.26
N ARG A 187 -15.09 -41.11 -11.62
CA ARG A 187 -16.35 -41.42 -12.31
C ARG A 187 -16.55 -40.56 -13.54
N VAL A 188 -17.06 -41.18 -14.60
CA VAL A 188 -17.50 -40.51 -15.83
C VAL A 188 -18.99 -40.74 -15.98
N ILE A 189 -19.75 -39.65 -16.09
CA ILE A 189 -21.20 -39.68 -16.15
C ILE A 189 -21.62 -39.24 -17.55
N TYR A 190 -22.31 -40.12 -18.26
CA TYR A 190 -22.93 -39.83 -19.56
C TYR A 190 -24.42 -39.62 -19.37
N ALA A 191 -25.00 -38.62 -20.03
CA ALA A 191 -26.44 -38.39 -20.06
C ALA A 191 -26.87 -37.84 -21.42
N ASP A 192 -28.05 -38.25 -21.90
CA ASP A 192 -28.60 -37.74 -23.16
C ASP A 192 -29.05 -36.27 -23.04
N SER A 193 -29.69 -35.92 -21.93
CA SER A 193 -30.13 -34.56 -21.67
C SER A 193 -29.95 -34.17 -20.20
N GLY A 194 -29.88 -32.87 -19.95
CA GLY A 194 -29.78 -32.34 -18.59
C GLY A 194 -30.31 -30.92 -18.50
N VAL A 195 -30.52 -30.44 -17.29
CA VAL A 195 -30.74 -29.03 -17.00
C VAL A 195 -29.78 -28.61 -15.89
N MET A 196 -29.17 -27.45 -16.07
CA MET A 196 -28.40 -26.76 -15.05
C MET A 196 -29.24 -25.62 -14.46
N GLY A 197 -29.22 -25.50 -13.15
CA GLY A 197 -29.83 -24.38 -12.44
C GLY A 197 -29.09 -24.13 -11.14
N PHE A 198 -29.31 -22.97 -10.54
CA PHE A 198 -28.77 -22.71 -9.20
C PHE A 198 -29.82 -23.05 -8.15
N ALA A 199 -29.41 -23.75 -7.10
CA ALA A 199 -30.18 -24.05 -5.90
C ALA A 199 -29.68 -23.19 -4.72
N ASN A 200 -30.40 -23.21 -3.59
CA ASN A 200 -30.04 -22.46 -2.38
C ASN A 200 -29.78 -20.96 -2.66
N GLU A 201 -30.77 -20.29 -3.27
CA GLU A 201 -30.71 -18.86 -3.59
C GLU A 201 -29.56 -18.41 -4.51
N GLY A 202 -28.92 -19.34 -5.23
CA GLY A 202 -27.84 -18.99 -6.18
C GLY A 202 -26.45 -19.44 -5.75
N THR A 203 -26.30 -20.10 -4.60
CA THR A 203 -24.99 -20.52 -4.06
C THR A 203 -24.50 -21.86 -4.62
N ASP A 204 -25.41 -22.79 -4.88
CA ASP A 204 -25.08 -24.14 -5.29
C ASP A 204 -25.53 -24.39 -6.73
N LEU A 205 -24.72 -25.08 -7.52
CA LEU A 205 -25.10 -25.50 -8.87
C LEU A 205 -25.77 -26.88 -8.80
N GLN A 206 -27.01 -26.96 -9.24
CA GLN A 206 -27.75 -28.20 -9.38
C GLN A 206 -27.79 -28.62 -10.85
N LEU A 207 -27.29 -29.83 -11.12
CA LEU A 207 -27.33 -30.47 -12.43
C LEU A 207 -28.29 -31.65 -12.35
N LYS A 208 -29.43 -31.56 -13.04
CA LYS A 208 -30.39 -32.66 -13.15
C LYS A 208 -30.27 -33.29 -14.53
N LEU A 209 -29.82 -34.53 -14.57
CA LEU A 209 -29.50 -35.30 -15.78
C LEU A 209 -30.57 -36.36 -16.01
N TRP A 210 -30.89 -36.63 -17.28
CA TRP A 210 -31.85 -37.65 -17.69
C TRP A 210 -31.20 -38.66 -18.63
N SER A 211 -31.62 -39.92 -18.45
CA SER A 211 -31.27 -41.06 -19.30
C SER A 211 -29.77 -41.18 -19.57
N GLY A 212 -29.07 -41.82 -18.64
CA GLY A 212 -27.62 -41.89 -18.67
C GLY A 212 -27.02 -43.08 -17.94
N ALA A 213 -25.68 -43.11 -17.89
CA ALA A 213 -24.92 -44.14 -17.18
C ALA A 213 -23.71 -43.51 -16.49
N ILE A 214 -23.42 -43.99 -15.27
CA ILE A 214 -22.26 -43.63 -14.47
C ILE A 214 -21.25 -44.76 -14.60
N HIS A 215 -20.04 -44.45 -15.07
CA HIS A 215 -18.92 -45.37 -15.17
C HIS A 215 -17.95 -45.00 -14.05
N ALA A 216 -17.84 -45.85 -13.03
CA ALA A 216 -16.94 -45.65 -11.90
C ALA A 216 -15.74 -46.60 -11.99
N PHE A 217 -14.55 -46.05 -11.79
CA PHE A 217 -13.27 -46.73 -11.79
C PHE A 217 -12.66 -46.58 -10.40
N LYS A 218 -12.25 -47.70 -9.78
CA LYS A 218 -11.57 -47.68 -8.49
C LYS A 218 -10.06 -47.73 -8.73
N GLN A 219 -9.31 -46.78 -8.16
CA GLN A 219 -7.88 -46.62 -8.47
C GLN A 219 -7.00 -47.75 -7.88
N THR A 220 -7.53 -48.53 -6.92
CA THR A 220 -6.85 -49.70 -6.33
C THR A 220 -7.08 -50.99 -7.11
N ASP A 221 -8.07 -51.05 -8.00
CA ASP A 221 -8.42 -52.25 -8.77
C ASP A 221 -8.89 -51.86 -10.18
N ASP A 222 -7.92 -51.71 -11.08
CA ASP A 222 -8.13 -51.25 -12.45
C ASP A 222 -8.98 -52.22 -13.29
N ALA A 223 -9.22 -53.45 -12.81
CA ALA A 223 -10.03 -54.45 -13.49
C ALA A 223 -11.53 -54.34 -13.18
N LEU A 224 -11.91 -53.60 -12.13
CA LEU A 224 -13.31 -53.52 -11.68
C LEU A 224 -13.97 -52.23 -12.18
N LEU A 225 -14.68 -52.35 -13.31
CA LEU A 225 -15.54 -51.29 -13.84
C LEU A 225 -16.97 -51.45 -13.30
N GLN A 226 -17.45 -50.45 -12.58
CA GLN A 226 -18.85 -50.39 -12.16
C GLN A 226 -19.63 -49.45 -13.07
N VAL A 227 -20.64 -50.00 -13.78
CA VAL A 227 -21.56 -49.22 -14.62
C VAL A 227 -22.93 -49.17 -13.95
N THR A 228 -23.42 -47.95 -13.67
CA THR A 228 -24.75 -47.73 -13.07
C THR A 228 -25.60 -46.91 -14.02
N GLY A 229 -26.62 -47.52 -14.62
CA GLY A 229 -27.62 -46.82 -15.44
C GLY A 229 -28.59 -46.01 -14.56
N PHE A 230 -29.03 -44.85 -15.05
CA PHE A 230 -30.02 -44.01 -14.37
C PHE A 230 -31.01 -43.38 -15.35
N THR A 231 -32.28 -43.27 -14.92
CA THR A 231 -33.29 -42.49 -15.63
C THR A 231 -33.22 -41.02 -15.24
N THR A 232 -32.91 -40.72 -13.98
CA THR A 232 -32.68 -39.36 -13.48
C THR A 232 -31.57 -39.38 -12.46
N ASN A 233 -30.61 -38.46 -12.57
CA ASN A 233 -29.55 -38.27 -11.60
C ASN A 233 -29.42 -36.77 -11.30
N THR A 234 -29.30 -36.41 -10.02
CA THR A 234 -29.13 -35.01 -9.62
C THR A 234 -27.81 -34.84 -8.90
N ILE A 235 -26.95 -33.99 -9.44
CA ILE A 235 -25.65 -33.66 -8.87
C ILE A 235 -25.76 -32.25 -8.30
N LEU A 236 -25.45 -32.10 -7.02
CA LEU A 236 -25.36 -30.81 -6.36
C LEU A 236 -23.88 -30.47 -6.17
N VAL A 237 -23.45 -29.37 -6.76
CA VAL A 237 -22.11 -28.82 -6.58
C VAL A 237 -22.21 -27.61 -5.67
N LYS A 238 -21.61 -27.72 -4.50
CA LYS A 238 -21.62 -26.66 -3.49
C LYS A 238 -20.69 -25.51 -3.87
N ASP A 239 -21.01 -24.31 -3.40
CA ASP A 239 -20.15 -23.12 -3.47
C ASP A 239 -19.83 -22.64 -4.90
N VAL A 240 -20.78 -22.79 -5.83
CA VAL A 240 -20.69 -22.31 -7.22
C VAL A 240 -21.42 -20.96 -7.37
N SER A 241 -21.38 -20.14 -6.31
CA SER A 241 -22.18 -18.91 -6.18
C SER A 241 -22.09 -18.00 -7.40
N ASN A 242 -23.25 -17.60 -7.93
CA ASN A 242 -23.40 -16.61 -9.00
C ASN A 242 -23.91 -15.24 -8.47
N ARG A 243 -24.12 -15.12 -7.16
CA ARG A 243 -24.59 -13.87 -6.55
C ARG A 243 -23.40 -12.99 -6.17
N LEU A 244 -23.61 -11.68 -6.23
CA LEU A 244 -22.69 -10.73 -5.62
C LEU A 244 -23.09 -10.59 -4.15
N ASP A 245 -22.41 -11.31 -3.26
CA ASP A 245 -22.58 -11.13 -1.82
C ASP A 245 -21.82 -9.88 -1.38
N LEU A 246 -22.56 -8.86 -0.94
CA LEU A 246 -22.03 -7.58 -0.48
C LEU A 246 -21.75 -7.56 1.02
N GLU A 247 -21.70 -8.71 1.68
CA GLU A 247 -21.42 -8.78 3.12
C GLU A 247 -20.12 -8.04 3.45
N ALA A 248 -20.17 -7.26 4.54
CA ALA A 248 -19.05 -6.48 5.03
C ALA A 248 -17.92 -7.44 5.42
N ASN A 249 -16.91 -7.51 4.58
CA ASN A 249 -15.69 -8.18 4.94
C ASN A 249 -14.90 -7.21 5.83
N ASP A 250 -14.87 -7.46 7.13
CA ASP A 250 -14.07 -6.72 8.12
C ASP A 250 -12.57 -7.10 7.98
N GLY A 251 -12.10 -7.16 6.74
CA GLY A 251 -10.70 -7.40 6.43
C GLY A 251 -9.83 -6.27 6.95
N VAL A 252 -8.63 -6.62 7.42
CA VAL A 252 -7.64 -5.64 7.89
C VAL A 252 -7.42 -4.58 6.82
N ARG A 253 -7.68 -3.31 7.17
CA ARG A 253 -7.50 -2.14 6.29
C ARG A 253 -6.05 -2.04 5.83
N GLY A 254 -5.83 -1.74 4.56
CA GLY A 254 -4.51 -1.43 4.02
C GLY A 254 -4.02 -0.05 4.43
N ASP A 255 -2.75 0.25 4.18
CA ASP A 255 -2.12 1.57 4.39
C ASP A 255 -2.91 2.73 3.74
N ARG A 256 -3.48 2.51 2.55
CA ARG A 256 -4.27 3.49 1.79
C ARG A 256 -5.73 3.64 2.23
N GLU A 257 -6.18 2.80 3.16
CA GLU A 257 -7.56 2.73 3.67
C GLU A 257 -7.69 3.22 5.11
N MET A 258 -6.56 3.46 5.77
CA MET A 258 -6.51 4.04 7.10
C MET A 258 -6.44 5.57 7.05
N SER A 259 -7.14 6.24 7.95
CA SER A 259 -6.95 7.65 8.30
C SER A 259 -5.57 7.88 8.92
N THR A 260 -5.15 9.15 9.01
CA THR A 260 -3.86 9.50 9.63
C THR A 260 -3.78 9.03 11.09
N CYS A 261 -4.87 9.16 11.86
CA CYS A 261 -4.86 8.76 13.26
C CYS A 261 -4.83 7.25 13.45
N GLU A 262 -5.50 6.47 12.59
CA GLU A 262 -5.38 5.00 12.58
C GLU A 262 -3.94 4.57 12.24
N MET A 263 -3.30 5.19 11.23
CA MET A 263 -1.90 4.89 10.91
C MET A 263 -0.95 5.25 12.06
N MET A 264 -1.19 6.36 12.77
CA MET A 264 -0.38 6.74 13.93
C MET A 264 -0.51 5.76 15.10
N GLU A 265 -1.64 5.08 15.25
CA GLU A 265 -1.78 3.98 16.21
C GLU A 265 -0.91 2.79 15.83
N VAL A 266 -0.83 2.46 14.53
CA VAL A 266 0.05 1.41 14.03
C VAL A 266 1.52 1.75 14.27
N VAL A 267 1.91 3.00 14.00
CA VAL A 267 3.27 3.50 14.26
C VAL A 267 3.62 3.41 15.73
N ARG A 268 2.71 3.84 16.62
CA ARG A 268 2.89 3.76 18.07
C ARG A 268 3.06 2.31 18.54
N GLY A 269 2.24 1.38 18.01
CA GLY A 269 2.37 -0.05 18.29
C GLY A 269 3.73 -0.59 17.88
N ALA A 270 4.17 -0.29 16.65
CA ALA A 270 5.48 -0.68 16.15
C ALA A 270 6.65 -0.10 16.97
N GLN A 271 6.54 1.16 17.44
CA GLN A 271 7.53 1.77 18.33
C GLN A 271 7.57 1.09 19.69
N HIS A 272 6.42 0.70 20.23
CA HIS A 272 6.34 -0.03 21.48
C HIS A 272 6.94 -1.45 21.37
N GLU A 273 6.67 -2.17 20.28
CA GLU A 273 7.34 -3.44 19.96
C GLU A 273 8.87 -3.27 19.90
N VAL A 274 9.37 -2.23 19.24
CA VAL A 274 10.81 -1.92 19.19
C VAL A 274 11.37 -1.66 20.59
N ALA A 275 10.63 -0.96 21.45
CA ALA A 275 11.06 -0.69 22.83
C ALA A 275 11.14 -1.98 23.65
N LEU A 276 10.12 -2.86 23.54
CA LEU A 276 10.11 -4.17 24.19
C LEU A 276 11.24 -5.07 23.68
N ALA A 277 11.46 -5.15 22.37
CA ALA A 277 12.51 -5.95 21.76
C ALA A 277 13.91 -5.44 22.14
N ARG A 278 14.10 -4.12 22.25
CA ARG A 278 15.35 -3.52 22.78
C ARG A 278 15.59 -3.90 24.23
N ASP A 279 14.56 -3.85 25.08
CA ASP A 279 14.69 -4.26 26.48
C ASP A 279 15.01 -5.76 26.58
N ARG A 280 14.27 -6.64 25.88
CA ARG A 280 14.57 -8.08 25.81
C ARG A 280 16.00 -8.35 25.35
N ARG A 281 16.47 -7.67 24.29
CA ARG A 281 17.84 -7.81 23.77
C ARG A 281 18.89 -7.43 24.82
N THR A 282 18.68 -6.31 25.51
CA THR A 282 19.63 -5.85 26.53
C THR A 282 19.59 -6.71 27.79
N ALA A 283 18.41 -7.22 28.18
CA ALA A 283 18.26 -8.14 29.30
C ALA A 283 18.86 -9.52 29.02
N ALA A 284 18.70 -10.05 27.79
CA ALA A 284 19.38 -11.27 27.34
C ALA A 284 20.91 -11.09 27.37
N ALA A 285 21.42 -10.02 26.74
CA ALA A 285 22.85 -9.70 26.75
C ALA A 285 23.40 -9.53 28.18
N GLU A 286 22.64 -8.89 29.07
CA GLU A 286 23.03 -8.71 30.47
C GLU A 286 23.01 -10.03 31.27
N ARG A 287 22.06 -10.93 31.01
CA ARG A 287 22.02 -12.29 31.61
C ARG A 287 23.25 -13.09 31.19
N ASP A 288 23.62 -13.06 29.91
CA ASP A 288 24.85 -13.70 29.43
C ASP A 288 26.08 -13.09 30.10
N VAL A 289 26.25 -11.76 30.09
CA VAL A 289 27.39 -11.09 30.73
C VAL A 289 27.49 -11.40 32.22
N ARG A 290 26.36 -11.38 32.94
CA ARG A 290 26.35 -11.73 34.37
C ARG A 290 26.68 -13.20 34.62
N SER A 291 26.21 -14.10 33.77
CA SER A 291 26.57 -15.53 33.87
C SER A 291 28.06 -15.76 33.68
N LEU A 292 28.69 -15.02 32.75
CA LEU A 292 30.14 -15.07 32.52
C LEU A 292 30.95 -14.50 33.69
N LEU A 293 30.42 -13.48 34.37
CA LEU A 293 31.03 -12.85 35.55
C LEU A 293 30.61 -13.49 36.88
N ALA A 294 29.81 -14.56 36.86
CA ALA A 294 29.23 -15.22 38.03
C ALA A 294 28.50 -14.25 39.00
N LEU A 295 27.82 -13.23 38.45
CA LEU A 295 27.02 -12.27 39.21
C LEU A 295 25.59 -12.78 39.45
N PRO A 296 24.91 -12.36 40.53
CA PRO A 296 23.51 -12.70 40.77
C PRO A 296 22.58 -12.19 39.66
N ALA A 297 21.42 -12.83 39.52
CA ALA A 297 20.45 -12.48 38.49
C ALA A 297 20.03 -11.00 38.56
N ALA A 298 19.79 -10.40 37.39
CA ALA A 298 19.28 -9.04 37.28
C ALA A 298 17.91 -8.92 37.98
N GLY A 299 17.67 -7.81 38.67
CA GLY A 299 16.32 -7.48 39.15
C GLY A 299 15.34 -7.24 37.99
N ALA A 300 14.05 -7.35 38.27
CA ALA A 300 13.01 -7.08 37.28
C ALA A 300 13.10 -5.63 36.78
N ARG A 301 13.17 -5.44 35.46
CA ARG A 301 13.13 -4.12 34.84
C ARG A 301 11.69 -3.67 34.63
N ALA A 302 11.46 -2.37 34.76
CA ALA A 302 10.17 -1.77 34.40
C ALA A 302 9.94 -1.93 32.89
N ARG A 303 8.75 -2.41 32.51
CA ARG A 303 8.37 -2.50 31.09
C ARG A 303 8.27 -1.08 30.50
N PRO A 304 8.78 -0.85 29.28
CA PRO A 304 8.66 0.44 28.63
C PRO A 304 7.19 0.83 28.48
N ALA A 305 6.85 2.08 28.82
CA ALA A 305 5.49 2.59 28.61
C ALA A 305 5.24 2.88 27.13
N MET A 306 3.97 2.81 26.71
CA MET A 306 3.56 3.21 25.37
C MET A 306 3.46 4.75 25.28
N GLU A 307 3.96 5.33 24.19
CA GLU A 307 3.91 6.78 23.97
C GLU A 307 2.45 7.25 23.76
N PRO A 308 2.01 8.40 24.30
CA PRO A 308 0.65 8.88 24.08
C PRO A 308 0.42 9.29 22.62
N LEU A 309 -0.84 9.20 22.15
CA LEU A 309 -1.19 9.70 20.82
C LEU A 309 -0.92 11.21 20.70
N PRO A 310 -0.61 11.70 19.48
CA PRO A 310 -0.53 13.13 19.21
C PRO A 310 -1.82 13.87 19.60
N ARG A 311 -1.67 15.09 20.16
CA ARG A 311 -2.79 15.93 20.59
C ARG A 311 -3.82 16.21 19.49
N TYR A 312 -3.39 16.30 18.23
CA TYR A 312 -4.30 16.54 17.12
C TYR A 312 -5.28 15.37 16.92
N CYS A 313 -4.82 14.12 17.09
CA CYS A 313 -5.71 12.95 17.00
C CYS A 313 -6.71 12.91 18.15
N LEU A 314 -6.29 13.30 19.35
CA LEU A 314 -7.20 13.42 20.49
C LEU A 314 -8.26 14.49 20.26
N ALA A 315 -7.85 15.66 19.74
CA ALA A 315 -8.77 16.75 19.38
C ALA A 315 -9.74 16.33 18.26
N PHE A 316 -9.23 15.62 17.25
CA PHE A 316 -10.05 15.15 16.13
C PHE A 316 -11.08 14.11 16.56
N ARG A 317 -10.69 13.12 17.39
CA ARG A 317 -11.61 12.15 18.00
C ARG A 317 -12.64 12.81 18.92
N ALA A 318 -12.28 13.89 19.61
CA ALA A 318 -13.23 14.64 20.42
C ALA A 318 -14.24 15.40 19.55
N LEU A 319 -13.81 15.92 18.40
CA LEU A 319 -14.65 16.61 17.44
C LEU A 319 -15.61 15.65 16.70
N ALA A 320 -15.11 14.50 16.24
CA ALA A 320 -15.91 13.47 15.58
C ALA A 320 -17.04 12.95 16.47
N ARG A 321 -16.73 12.66 17.75
CA ARG A 321 -17.72 12.31 18.78
C ARG A 321 -18.81 13.37 18.95
N ARG A 322 -18.46 14.65 18.88
CA ARG A 322 -19.42 15.76 19.00
C ARG A 322 -20.29 15.92 17.76
N LEU A 323 -19.79 15.56 16.58
CA LEU A 323 -20.51 15.68 15.31
C LEU A 323 -21.38 14.45 15.00
N GLY A 324 -21.37 13.42 15.86
CA GLY A 324 -22.16 12.20 15.67
C GLY A 324 -21.76 11.39 14.43
N THR A 325 -20.57 11.66 13.87
CA THR A 325 -20.04 10.98 12.68
C THR A 325 -19.32 9.67 13.01
N ASP A 326 -19.38 9.21 14.26
CA ASP A 326 -18.83 7.93 14.70
C ASP A 326 -19.76 6.77 14.25
N SER A 327 -19.99 6.65 12.95
CA SER A 327 -20.29 5.35 12.36
C SER A 327 -18.96 4.62 12.17
N ALA A 328 -18.67 3.67 13.07
CA ALA A 328 -17.63 2.64 12.95
C ALA A 328 -16.18 2.97 13.37
N ALA A 329 -15.96 3.79 14.40
CA ALA A 329 -14.65 3.86 15.08
C ALA A 329 -14.71 3.70 16.61
N ALA A 330 -15.90 3.47 17.17
CA ALA A 330 -16.13 3.41 18.62
C ALA A 330 -16.56 2.05 19.17
N ASP A 331 -16.97 1.07 18.35
CA ASP A 331 -17.47 -0.23 18.84
C ASP A 331 -17.27 -1.40 17.86
N THR A 332 -16.28 -1.34 16.98
CA THR A 332 -15.72 -2.61 16.50
C THR A 332 -14.85 -3.09 17.65
N GLN A 333 -15.32 -4.15 18.32
CA GLN A 333 -14.42 -5.13 18.91
C GLN A 333 -13.23 -5.23 17.96
N ALA A 334 -12.12 -4.63 18.37
CA ALA A 334 -10.85 -5.09 17.92
C ALA A 334 -10.90 -6.59 18.20
N THR A 335 -11.01 -7.41 17.14
CA THR A 335 -10.09 -8.54 17.03
C THR A 335 -8.77 -7.96 17.48
N SER A 336 -8.40 -8.28 18.72
CA SER A 336 -7.71 -7.32 19.55
C SER A 336 -6.48 -6.85 18.80
N TYR A 337 -6.16 -5.56 18.87
CA TYR A 337 -4.86 -5.12 18.37
C TYR A 337 -3.74 -5.94 19.07
N ASP A 338 -4.05 -6.47 20.26
CA ASP A 338 -3.34 -7.55 20.96
C ASP A 338 -3.32 -8.92 20.23
N ASP A 339 -4.34 -9.34 19.46
CA ASP A 339 -4.37 -10.57 18.64
C ASP A 339 -3.48 -10.47 17.39
N ILE A 340 -3.37 -9.27 16.80
CA ILE A 340 -2.41 -9.01 15.70
C ILE A 340 -0.97 -9.01 16.24
N LEU A 341 -0.77 -8.53 17.47
CA LEU A 341 0.50 -8.63 18.21
C LEU A 341 0.78 -10.03 18.77
N ALA A 342 -0.26 -10.87 18.94
CA ALA A 342 -0.14 -12.25 19.40
C ALA A 342 0.27 -13.21 18.29
N GLN A 343 0.17 -12.81 17.01
CA GLN A 343 0.76 -13.57 15.92
C GLN A 343 2.28 -13.38 15.93
N PRO A 344 3.06 -14.43 16.23
CA PRO A 344 4.50 -14.35 16.08
C PRO A 344 4.80 -14.03 14.62
N ALA A 345 5.81 -13.18 14.36
CA ALA A 345 6.39 -13.09 13.03
C ALA A 345 6.65 -14.52 12.50
N PRO A 346 6.39 -14.82 11.20
CA PRO A 346 6.69 -16.13 10.66
C PRO A 346 8.13 -16.47 11.03
N ALA A 347 8.28 -17.58 11.75
CA ALA A 347 9.56 -17.97 12.31
C ALA A 347 10.60 -17.97 11.17
N PRO A 348 11.82 -17.42 11.40
CA PRO A 348 12.89 -17.63 10.45
C PRO A 348 12.98 -19.13 10.21
N GLU A 349 12.95 -19.52 8.94
CA GLU A 349 13.10 -20.90 8.51
C GLU A 349 14.28 -21.49 9.29
N PRO A 350 14.07 -22.59 10.04
CA PRO A 350 15.11 -23.10 10.91
C PRO A 350 16.34 -23.39 10.05
N LEU A 351 17.44 -22.71 10.37
CA LEU A 351 18.75 -23.08 9.83
C LEU A 351 18.90 -24.59 10.01
N PRO A 352 19.30 -25.35 8.97
CA PRO A 352 19.37 -26.80 9.03
C PRO A 352 20.13 -27.16 10.31
N GLN A 353 19.45 -27.87 11.20
CA GLN A 353 20.08 -28.41 12.39
C GLN A 353 21.23 -29.27 11.88
N ALA A 354 22.46 -28.89 12.19
CA ALA A 354 23.59 -29.77 12.03
C ALA A 354 23.33 -30.95 12.97
N GLU A 355 22.72 -31.99 12.41
CA GLU A 355 22.50 -33.26 13.06
C GLU A 355 23.90 -33.77 13.44
N PHE A 356 24.27 -33.62 14.72
CA PHE A 356 25.48 -34.23 15.24
C PHE A 356 25.36 -35.72 14.92
N ALA A 357 26.19 -36.18 13.99
CA ALA A 357 26.18 -37.53 13.48
C ALA A 357 26.05 -38.52 14.65
N LYS A 358 24.97 -39.31 14.64
CA LYS A 358 24.82 -40.44 15.56
C LYS A 358 26.13 -41.23 15.55
N PRO A 359 26.70 -41.60 16.71
CA PRO A 359 27.89 -42.43 16.73
C PRO A 359 27.58 -43.73 15.96
N ARG A 360 28.44 -44.07 15.00
CA ARG A 360 28.30 -45.28 14.18
C ARG A 360 28.15 -46.50 15.10
N PRO A 361 27.18 -47.39 14.86
CA PRO A 361 27.10 -48.64 15.61
C PRO A 361 28.32 -49.48 15.23
N GLY A 362 29.23 -49.70 16.19
CA GLY A 362 30.46 -50.48 15.98
C GLY A 362 31.72 -50.00 16.69
N SER A 363 31.71 -48.89 17.44
CA SER A 363 32.86 -48.60 18.32
C SER A 363 32.73 -49.41 19.60
N GLU A 364 33.34 -50.59 19.61
CA GLU A 364 33.60 -51.37 20.82
C GLU A 364 34.27 -50.49 21.89
N PRO A 365 33.82 -50.57 23.16
CA PRO A 365 34.50 -49.89 24.24
C PRO A 365 35.88 -50.53 24.44
N LEU A 366 36.94 -49.77 24.12
CA LEU A 366 38.35 -50.12 24.33
C LEU A 366 38.55 -50.88 25.65
N ASP A 367 38.96 -52.15 25.55
CA ASP A 367 39.05 -53.11 26.64
C ASP A 367 39.77 -52.54 27.89
N ARG A 368 39.21 -52.82 29.06
CA ARG A 368 39.73 -52.40 30.39
C ARG A 368 41.23 -52.65 30.64
N PRO A 369 41.91 -53.70 30.13
CA PRO A 369 43.34 -53.92 30.37
C PRO A 369 44.24 -52.91 29.64
N LEU A 370 43.78 -52.32 28.53
CA LEU A 370 44.57 -51.33 27.79
C LEU A 370 44.55 -49.97 28.49
N ARG A 371 43.43 -49.61 29.13
CA ARG A 371 43.31 -48.37 29.92
C ARG A 371 44.23 -48.35 31.13
N THR A 372 44.44 -49.50 31.79
CA THR A 372 45.38 -49.61 32.92
C THR A 372 46.83 -49.59 32.47
N ARG A 373 47.15 -50.16 31.30
CA ARG A 373 48.51 -50.04 30.72
C ARG A 373 48.84 -48.61 30.30
N LEU A 374 47.94 -47.93 29.56
CA LEU A 374 48.16 -46.53 29.21
C LEU A 374 48.30 -45.64 30.45
N ARG A 375 47.50 -45.88 31.50
CA ARG A 375 47.59 -45.09 32.74
C ARG A 375 48.93 -45.23 33.47
N ASN A 376 49.59 -46.38 33.34
CA ASN A 376 50.87 -46.64 33.97
C ASN A 376 52.07 -46.18 33.12
N GLU A 377 51.87 -45.86 31.84
CA GLU A 377 52.90 -45.33 30.95
C GLU A 377 52.86 -43.80 30.76
N LEU A 378 51.83 -43.11 31.26
CA LEU A 378 51.83 -41.65 31.27
C LEU A 378 52.72 -41.11 32.41
N SER A 379 53.64 -40.22 32.05
CA SER A 379 54.45 -39.46 33.01
C SER A 379 53.54 -38.64 33.96
N PRO A 380 53.92 -38.40 35.23
CA PRO A 380 53.13 -37.58 36.15
C PRO A 380 52.82 -36.16 35.61
N GLU A 381 53.61 -35.64 34.67
CA GLU A 381 53.36 -34.37 34.00
C GLU A 381 52.15 -34.43 33.03
N ASP A 382 52.04 -35.49 32.23
CA ASP A 382 50.95 -35.64 31.24
C ASP A 382 49.58 -35.87 31.91
N SER A 383 49.59 -36.48 33.10
CA SER A 383 48.39 -36.71 33.90
C SER A 383 47.91 -35.44 34.62
N ALA A 384 48.81 -34.49 34.93
CA ALA A 384 48.46 -33.17 35.43
C ALA A 384 47.86 -32.28 34.32
N GLU A 385 48.34 -32.39 33.08
CA GLU A 385 47.81 -31.63 31.93
C GLU A 385 46.41 -32.12 31.51
N LEU A 386 46.13 -33.43 31.59
CA LEU A 386 44.78 -33.98 31.40
C LEU A 386 43.80 -33.65 32.55
N ALA A 387 44.31 -33.42 33.76
CA ALA A 387 43.52 -33.06 34.94
C ALA A 387 43.24 -31.55 35.03
N ALA A 388 43.86 -30.72 34.18
CA ALA A 388 43.52 -29.31 34.06
C ALA A 388 42.04 -29.19 33.71
N PRO A 389 41.24 -28.36 34.43
CA PRO A 389 39.83 -28.19 34.13
C PRO A 389 39.72 -27.66 32.70
N ARG A 390 39.27 -28.51 31.77
CA ARG A 390 38.89 -28.08 30.42
C ARG A 390 37.85 -26.99 30.63
N ARG A 391 38.24 -25.72 30.39
CA ARG A 391 37.33 -24.58 30.47
C ARG A 391 36.11 -24.96 29.66
N ALA A 392 34.96 -25.08 30.32
CA ALA A 392 33.71 -25.39 29.63
C ALA A 392 33.58 -24.40 28.46
N PRO A 393 33.18 -24.86 27.26
CA PRO A 393 32.99 -23.94 26.15
C PRO A 393 32.07 -22.81 26.63
N MET A 394 32.52 -21.57 26.44
CA MET A 394 31.79 -20.37 26.85
C MET A 394 30.46 -20.35 26.10
N ALA A 395 29.43 -20.97 26.68
CA ALA A 395 28.10 -21.02 26.11
C ALA A 395 27.44 -19.67 26.40
N LEU A 396 27.02 -18.97 25.34
CA LEU A 396 26.13 -17.82 25.41
C LEU A 396 24.70 -18.33 25.19
N PRO A 397 24.01 -18.84 26.24
CA PRO A 397 22.73 -19.51 26.09
C PRO A 397 21.66 -18.59 25.48
N THR A 398 21.78 -17.26 25.64
CA THR A 398 20.80 -16.30 25.13
C THR A 398 21.18 -15.65 23.79
N TRP A 399 22.26 -16.08 23.10
CA TRP A 399 22.65 -15.53 21.79
C TRP A 399 21.48 -15.56 20.77
N ALA A 400 20.75 -16.67 20.69
CA ALA A 400 19.60 -16.79 19.79
C ALA A 400 18.49 -15.77 20.11
N GLU A 401 18.29 -15.46 21.40
CA GLU A 401 17.36 -14.41 21.84
C GLU A 401 17.86 -13.02 21.42
N VAL A 402 19.17 -12.76 21.52
CA VAL A 402 19.77 -11.49 21.10
C VAL A 402 19.68 -11.28 19.58
N ALA A 403 19.90 -12.34 18.80
CA ALA A 403 19.76 -12.33 17.34
C ALA A 403 18.30 -12.10 16.91
N SER A 404 17.37 -12.91 17.43
CA SER A 404 15.94 -12.77 17.10
C SER A 404 15.38 -11.40 17.49
N ALA A 405 15.76 -10.86 18.66
CA ALA A 405 15.36 -9.51 19.07
C ALA A 405 15.93 -8.42 18.15
N ARG A 406 17.12 -8.61 17.55
CA ARG A 406 17.66 -7.68 16.55
C ARG A 406 16.82 -7.67 15.27
N ASP A 407 16.41 -8.84 14.82
CA ASP A 407 15.60 -8.97 13.61
C ASP A 407 14.17 -8.43 13.84
N GLU A 408 13.59 -8.67 15.02
CA GLU A 408 12.32 -8.07 15.46
C GLU A 408 12.41 -6.54 15.47
N ILE A 409 13.47 -5.95 16.05
CA ILE A 409 13.69 -4.48 16.03
C ILE A 409 13.69 -3.96 14.59
N LYS A 410 14.41 -4.63 13.67
CA LYS A 410 14.51 -4.19 12.28
C LYS A 410 13.17 -4.30 11.55
N ALA A 411 12.45 -5.40 11.74
CA ALA A 411 11.14 -5.64 11.14
C ALA A 411 10.10 -4.63 11.63
N SER A 412 9.96 -4.45 12.95
CA SER A 412 9.00 -3.51 13.54
C SER A 412 9.36 -2.06 13.21
N THR A 413 10.65 -1.69 13.16
CA THR A 413 11.07 -0.36 12.70
C THR A 413 10.66 -0.10 11.25
N ASN A 414 10.89 -1.07 10.34
CA ASN A 414 10.52 -0.93 8.94
C ASN A 414 9.00 -0.83 8.77
N ARG A 415 8.23 -1.64 9.52
CA ARG A 415 6.77 -1.56 9.55
C ARG A 415 6.31 -0.17 9.97
N GLY A 416 6.80 0.35 11.09
CA GLY A 416 6.47 1.70 11.56
C GLY A 416 6.85 2.79 10.55
N ASN A 417 8.01 2.68 9.91
CA ASN A 417 8.46 3.63 8.89
C ASN A 417 7.57 3.65 7.65
N GLN A 418 7.07 2.50 7.19
CA GLN A 418 6.15 2.43 6.04
C GLN A 418 4.87 3.26 6.30
N TYR A 419 4.26 3.10 7.47
CA TYR A 419 3.07 3.88 7.84
C TYR A 419 3.40 5.37 8.05
N LEU A 420 4.56 5.69 8.64
CA LEU A 420 5.01 7.10 8.76
C LEU A 420 5.24 7.77 7.39
N VAL A 421 5.75 7.02 6.41
CA VAL A 421 5.90 7.53 5.04
C VAL A 421 4.53 7.86 4.45
N GLU A 422 3.55 6.97 4.56
CA GLU A 422 2.19 7.23 4.04
C GLU A 422 1.50 8.39 4.77
N VAL A 423 1.67 8.52 6.09
CA VAL A 423 1.21 9.69 6.86
C VAL A 423 1.81 10.98 6.30
N HIS A 424 3.14 11.04 6.18
CA HIS A 424 3.81 12.25 5.69
C HIS A 424 3.52 12.53 4.23
N LYS A 425 3.28 11.51 3.41
CA LYS A 425 2.86 11.64 2.00
C LYS A 425 1.51 12.33 1.88
N LYS A 426 0.51 11.94 2.67
CA LYS A 426 -0.81 12.61 2.69
C LYS A 426 -0.69 14.08 3.05
N TRP A 427 0.15 14.39 4.03
CA TRP A 427 0.40 15.77 4.47
C TRP A 427 1.17 16.55 3.40
N ALA A 428 2.21 15.96 2.83
CA ALA A 428 3.04 16.59 1.81
C ALA A 428 2.23 16.91 0.54
N ILE A 429 1.40 16.00 0.05
CA ILE A 429 0.52 16.22 -1.12
C ILE A 429 -0.47 17.36 -0.86
N SER A 430 -1.03 17.44 0.36
CA SER A 430 -1.96 18.52 0.71
C SER A 430 -1.28 19.88 0.79
N VAL A 431 -0.07 19.93 1.34
CA VAL A 431 0.76 21.15 1.38
C VAL A 431 1.28 21.53 -0.01
N ALA A 432 1.36 20.59 -0.95
CA ALA A 432 1.78 20.85 -2.32
C ALA A 432 0.91 21.90 -3.02
N CYS A 433 -0.39 22.00 -2.70
CA CYS A 433 -1.27 23.04 -3.23
C CYS A 433 -0.72 24.45 -2.92
N LEU A 434 -0.32 24.70 -1.67
CA LEU A 434 0.28 25.97 -1.26
C LEU A 434 1.66 26.18 -1.90
N VAL A 435 2.49 25.13 -1.96
CA VAL A 435 3.82 25.21 -2.58
C VAL A 435 3.71 25.56 -4.06
N PHE A 436 2.82 24.90 -4.80
CA PHE A 436 2.56 25.19 -6.20
C PHE A 436 1.93 26.57 -6.42
N ALA A 437 1.12 27.05 -5.48
CA ALA A 437 0.65 28.43 -5.51
C ALA A 437 1.82 29.43 -5.42
N ILE A 438 2.79 29.18 -4.54
CA ILE A 438 3.96 30.05 -4.37
C ILE A 438 4.92 29.96 -5.57
N VAL A 439 5.09 28.78 -6.16
CA VAL A 439 5.99 28.55 -7.31
C VAL A 439 5.40 29.09 -8.62
N GLY A 440 4.09 28.94 -8.82
CA GLY A 440 3.42 29.34 -10.06
C GLY A 440 3.53 30.84 -10.34
N ILE A 441 3.42 31.68 -9.31
CA ILE A 441 3.41 33.14 -9.45
C ILE A 441 4.71 33.70 -10.05
N PRO A 442 5.90 33.51 -9.45
CA PRO A 442 7.14 34.05 -10.01
C PRO A 442 7.49 33.41 -11.36
N MET A 443 7.10 32.15 -11.59
CA MET A 443 7.33 31.49 -12.87
C MET A 443 6.50 32.14 -13.99
N ALA A 444 5.23 32.44 -13.73
CA ALA A 444 4.36 33.14 -14.68
C ALA A 444 4.84 34.57 -14.96
N LEU A 445 5.24 35.30 -13.92
CA LEU A 445 5.69 36.69 -14.02
C LEU A 445 7.01 36.85 -14.80
N ARG A 446 7.86 35.83 -14.80
CA ARG A 446 9.13 35.84 -15.53
C ARG A 446 8.94 35.69 -17.04
N PHE A 447 7.85 35.06 -17.47
CA PHE A 447 7.55 34.79 -18.87
C PHE A 447 6.15 35.28 -19.27
N PRO A 448 5.92 36.61 -19.21
CA PRO A 448 4.58 37.19 -19.34
C PRO A 448 3.92 36.98 -20.72
N ARG A 449 4.68 36.58 -21.75
CA ARG A 449 4.16 36.30 -23.11
C ARG A 449 4.29 34.83 -23.54
N GLY A 450 4.44 33.90 -22.60
CA GLY A 450 4.66 32.48 -22.92
C GLY A 450 3.49 31.76 -23.61
N GLY A 451 2.32 32.38 -23.71
CA GLY A 451 1.11 31.76 -24.27
C GLY A 451 0.65 30.52 -23.50
N MET A 452 -0.38 29.84 -24.02
CA MET A 452 -0.92 28.61 -23.39
C MET A 452 0.10 27.46 -23.36
N GLY A 453 1.01 27.41 -24.34
CA GLY A 453 2.06 26.39 -24.41
C GLY A 453 3.01 26.43 -23.21
N LEU A 454 3.39 27.62 -22.74
CA LEU A 454 4.22 27.75 -21.55
C LEU A 454 3.47 27.32 -20.28
N VAL A 455 2.19 27.69 -20.15
CA VAL A 455 1.38 27.32 -18.97
C VAL A 455 1.27 25.79 -18.87
N ILE A 456 0.92 25.13 -19.98
CA ILE A 456 0.76 23.68 -20.03
C ILE A 456 2.10 22.97 -19.87
N GLY A 457 3.10 23.34 -20.68
CA GLY A 457 4.42 22.70 -20.67
C GLY A 457 5.20 22.94 -19.38
N GLY A 458 5.21 24.18 -18.89
CA GLY A 458 5.85 24.55 -17.64
C GLY A 458 5.17 23.90 -16.43
N GLY A 459 3.84 23.91 -16.39
CA GLY A 459 3.07 23.21 -15.34
C GLY A 459 3.34 21.71 -15.33
N LEU A 460 3.35 21.06 -16.50
CA LEU A 460 3.64 19.63 -16.64
C LEU A 460 5.08 19.30 -16.20
N ALA A 461 6.07 20.11 -16.57
CA ALA A 461 7.47 19.90 -16.19
C ALA A 461 7.68 20.02 -14.68
N VAL A 462 7.13 21.08 -14.06
CA VAL A 462 7.17 21.28 -12.61
C VAL A 462 6.52 20.10 -11.89
N PHE A 463 5.35 19.67 -12.36
CA PHE A 463 4.66 18.53 -11.80
C PHE A 463 5.45 17.22 -11.93
N ALA A 464 5.99 16.94 -13.12
CA ALA A 464 6.76 15.73 -13.37
C ALA A 464 7.99 15.64 -12.44
N VAL A 465 8.73 16.74 -12.29
CA VAL A 465 9.88 16.81 -11.37
C VAL A 465 9.44 16.60 -9.92
N TYR A 466 8.33 17.22 -9.51
CA TYR A 466 7.78 17.04 -8.17
C TYR A 466 7.41 15.57 -7.89
N TYR A 467 6.70 14.94 -8.81
CA TYR A 467 6.20 13.58 -8.64
C TYR A 467 7.34 12.54 -8.66
N VAL A 468 8.34 12.73 -9.51
CA VAL A 468 9.56 11.90 -9.50
C VAL A 468 10.29 12.05 -8.15
N GLY A 469 10.39 13.26 -7.62
CA GLY A 469 10.95 13.50 -6.29
C GLY A 469 10.17 12.79 -5.17
N LEU A 470 8.83 12.80 -5.25
CA LEU A 470 7.97 12.13 -4.27
C LEU A 470 8.13 10.61 -4.33
N ILE A 471 8.12 10.01 -5.53
CA ILE A 471 8.34 8.55 -5.71
C ILE A 471 9.73 8.15 -5.19
N ALA A 472 10.77 8.93 -5.51
CA ALA A 472 12.12 8.68 -5.04
C ALA A 472 12.20 8.76 -3.50
N GLY A 473 11.56 9.77 -2.90
CA GLY A 473 11.43 9.90 -1.46
C GLY A 473 10.74 8.69 -0.82
N GLU A 474 9.68 8.17 -1.43
CA GLU A 474 8.90 7.04 -0.91
C GLU A 474 9.76 5.78 -0.86
N GLY A 475 10.50 5.51 -1.94
CA GLY A 475 11.44 4.39 -1.99
C GLY A 475 12.56 4.47 -0.94
N LEU A 476 13.08 5.67 -0.65
CA LEU A 476 14.14 5.87 0.35
C LEU A 476 13.61 5.79 1.79
N GLY A 477 12.41 6.33 2.05
CA GLY A 477 11.75 6.27 3.35
C GLY A 477 11.33 4.85 3.74
N ASN A 478 10.74 4.10 2.81
CA ASN A 478 10.28 2.73 3.04
C ASN A 478 11.43 1.75 3.34
N LYS A 479 12.64 2.03 2.83
CA LYS A 479 13.85 1.25 3.11
C LYS A 479 14.61 1.73 4.35
N ALA A 480 14.06 2.69 5.10
CA ALA A 480 14.68 3.32 6.26
C ALA A 480 16.10 3.90 5.98
N VAL A 481 16.39 4.28 4.73
CA VAL A 481 17.67 4.91 4.33
C VAL A 481 17.71 6.35 4.82
N VAL A 482 16.57 7.04 4.71
CA VAL A 482 16.37 8.40 5.23
C VAL A 482 15.14 8.41 6.14
N PRO A 483 15.08 9.30 7.14
CA PRO A 483 13.90 9.44 7.98
C PRO A 483 12.64 9.72 7.14
N PRO A 484 11.48 9.09 7.44
CA PRO A 484 10.24 9.25 6.67
C PRO A 484 9.84 10.71 6.42
N TRP A 485 10.00 11.58 7.43
CA TRP A 485 9.68 13.00 7.31
C TRP A 485 10.57 13.73 6.30
N VAL A 486 11.89 13.44 6.25
CA VAL A 486 12.79 14.05 5.27
C VAL A 486 12.43 13.58 3.87
N ALA A 487 12.20 12.27 3.72
CA ALA A 487 11.90 11.64 2.44
C ALA A 487 10.67 12.29 1.76
N MET A 488 9.60 12.52 2.52
CA MET A 488 8.33 13.03 1.99
C MET A 488 8.29 14.55 1.85
N TRP A 489 8.97 15.29 2.72
CA TRP A 489 8.92 16.75 2.70
C TRP A 489 9.99 17.39 1.82
N ALA A 490 11.03 16.65 1.43
CA ALA A 490 12.12 17.19 0.60
C ALA A 490 11.63 17.87 -0.70
N PRO A 491 10.73 17.29 -1.51
CA PRO A 491 10.20 17.97 -2.70
C PRO A 491 9.52 19.29 -2.36
N ASN A 492 8.62 19.31 -1.35
CA ASN A 492 7.95 20.53 -0.93
C ASN A 492 8.93 21.61 -0.48
N MET A 493 9.95 21.26 0.30
CA MET A 493 10.95 22.20 0.79
C MET A 493 11.78 22.80 -0.36
N ILE A 494 12.18 21.98 -1.34
CA ILE A 494 12.94 22.43 -2.51
C ILE A 494 12.09 23.41 -3.35
N PHE A 495 10.85 23.02 -3.68
CA PHE A 495 9.95 23.84 -4.49
C PHE A 495 9.52 25.11 -3.76
N ALA A 496 9.20 25.04 -2.46
CA ALA A 496 8.85 26.21 -1.67
C ALA A 496 10.01 27.22 -1.60
N SER A 497 11.23 26.73 -1.39
CA SER A 497 12.44 27.56 -1.39
C SER A 497 12.66 28.23 -2.76
N ALA A 498 12.54 27.46 -3.85
CA ALA A 498 12.65 27.98 -5.20
C ALA A 498 11.59 29.04 -5.52
N GLY A 499 10.33 28.81 -5.14
CA GLY A 499 9.22 29.75 -5.30
C GLY A 499 9.42 31.03 -4.50
N LEU A 500 9.83 30.92 -3.22
CA LEU A 500 10.10 32.08 -2.37
C LEU A 500 11.27 32.92 -2.90
N ILE A 501 12.36 32.28 -3.32
CA ILE A 501 13.49 32.96 -3.97
C ILE A 501 13.04 33.66 -5.25
N GLY A 502 12.19 33.00 -6.05
CA GLY A 502 11.58 33.58 -7.25
C GLY A 502 10.79 34.85 -6.93
N LEU A 503 9.91 34.82 -5.92
CA LEU A 503 9.13 35.98 -5.48
C LEU A 503 10.02 37.13 -5.01
N ILE A 504 11.08 36.83 -4.25
CA ILE A 504 12.04 37.86 -3.78
C ILE A 504 12.76 38.50 -4.97
N ARG A 505 13.14 37.72 -5.99
CA ARG A 505 13.80 38.25 -7.20
C ARG A 505 12.86 39.16 -8.01
N VAL A 506 11.62 38.72 -8.25
CA VAL A 506 10.61 39.52 -8.97
C VAL A 506 10.32 40.85 -8.26
N ASN A 507 10.41 40.87 -6.92
CA ASN A 507 10.27 42.09 -6.14
C ASN A 507 11.47 43.05 -6.28
N LYS A 508 12.70 42.52 -6.44
CA LYS A 508 13.94 43.31 -6.55
C LYS A 508 14.25 43.80 -7.97
N GLU A 509 13.94 43.03 -9.01
CA GLU A 509 14.26 43.34 -10.42
C GLU A 509 13.29 44.37 -11.04
N ALA A 510 12.82 45.34 -10.26
CA ALA A 510 11.77 46.32 -10.58
C ALA A 510 12.18 47.40 -11.62
N GLY A 511 12.97 47.05 -12.64
CA GLY A 511 13.49 47.99 -13.64
C GLY A 511 13.41 47.56 -15.10
N SER A 512 13.22 46.28 -15.44
CA SER A 512 13.04 45.88 -16.84
C SER A 512 12.11 44.68 -16.98
N THR A 513 10.94 44.91 -17.57
CA THR A 513 10.03 43.87 -18.10
C THR A 513 10.62 43.17 -19.34
N ARG A 514 11.95 43.19 -19.50
CA ARG A 514 12.70 42.80 -20.68
C ARG A 514 13.82 41.83 -20.31
N GLY A 515 13.46 40.75 -19.62
CA GLY A 515 14.40 39.71 -19.16
C GLY A 515 13.72 38.35 -19.16
N GLY A 516 13.48 37.82 -20.35
CA GLY A 516 12.72 36.58 -20.56
C GLY A 516 13.40 35.59 -21.49
N ASP A 517 14.66 35.79 -21.85
CA ASP A 517 15.35 34.88 -22.78
C ASP A 517 16.12 33.79 -22.00
N LEU A 518 15.92 32.53 -22.37
CA LEU A 518 16.66 31.37 -21.83
C LEU A 518 18.17 31.54 -22.05
N ALA A 519 18.55 32.29 -23.08
CA ALA A 519 19.92 32.68 -23.39
C ALA A 519 20.58 33.49 -22.26
N GLU A 520 19.90 34.46 -21.65
CA GLU A 520 20.46 35.29 -20.57
C GLU A 520 20.68 34.48 -19.28
N LEU A 521 19.82 33.50 -19.02
CA LEU A 521 19.95 32.61 -17.86
C LEU A 521 21.16 31.68 -18.04
N TRP A 522 21.33 31.15 -19.26
CA TRP A 522 22.47 30.32 -19.63
C TRP A 522 23.79 31.12 -19.64
N ASP A 523 23.78 32.36 -20.13
CA ASP A 523 24.93 33.25 -20.12
C ASP A 523 25.27 33.76 -18.70
N GLY A 524 24.27 34.01 -17.86
CA GLY A 524 24.44 34.29 -16.43
C GLY A 524 25.06 33.12 -15.66
N LEU A 525 24.67 31.89 -16.01
CA LEU A 525 25.26 30.68 -15.41
C LEU A 525 26.69 30.46 -15.90
N LYS A 526 26.95 30.61 -17.21
CA LYS A 526 28.28 30.54 -17.82
C LYS A 526 29.22 31.59 -17.27
N THR A 527 28.77 32.83 -17.05
CA THR A 527 29.61 33.91 -16.50
C THR A 527 29.96 33.66 -15.04
N ARG A 528 29.04 33.12 -14.23
CA ARG A 528 29.34 32.69 -12.84
C ARG A 528 30.30 31.49 -12.79
N LEU A 529 30.13 30.52 -13.68
CA LEU A 529 31.05 29.38 -13.81
C LEU A 529 32.44 29.82 -14.31
N ARG A 530 32.51 30.81 -15.21
CA ARG A 530 33.77 31.42 -15.66
C ARG A 530 34.47 32.24 -14.58
N ARG A 531 33.72 32.96 -13.72
CA ARG A 531 34.30 33.69 -12.58
C ARG A 531 34.87 32.77 -11.50
N ARG A 532 34.27 31.59 -11.28
CA ARG A 532 34.80 30.55 -10.39
C ARG A 532 36.02 29.78 -10.93
N LYS A 533 36.33 29.90 -12.22
CA LYS A 533 37.53 29.30 -12.85
C LYS A 533 38.71 30.28 -12.94
N LYS A 534 38.50 31.55 -12.57
CA LYS A 534 39.52 32.63 -12.61
C LYS A 534 39.89 33.18 -11.22
N ALA A 535 39.28 32.65 -10.17
CA ALA A 535 39.72 32.74 -8.78
C ALA A 535 40.11 31.33 -8.36
#